data_AF-A0A7W1BKS3-F1
#
_entry.id   AF-A0A7W1BKS3-F1
#
_cell.length_a   1.000
_cell.length_b   1.000
_cell.length_c   1.000
_cell.angle_alpha   90.00
_cell.angle_beta   90.00
_cell.angle_gamma   90.00
#
_symmetry.space_group_name_H-M   'P 1'
#
loop_
_entity.id
_entity.type
_entity.pdbx_description
1 polymer ?
#
loop_
_entity_poly.entity_id
_entity_poly.type
_entity_poly.pdbx_seq_one_letter_code
_entity_poly.pdbx_strand_id
1 'polypeptide(L)' 'MGKTRRPYPAQFKRQMVELVRAGRTPEELSREFEPTAQSIHTWVGQYARDIG' A
#
# COMPACT_ATOMS: atom_id res chain seq x y z
N MET A 1 -14.85 -18.08 12.49
CA MET A 1 -13.40 -17.88 12.28
C MET A 1 -13.20 -17.08 11.00
N GLY A 2 -12.34 -16.06 11.03
CA GLY A 2 -12.38 -14.87 10.17
C GLY A 2 -12.34 -15.12 8.65
N LYS A 3 -13.15 -14.34 7.92
CA LYS A 3 -12.99 -14.11 6.49
C LYS A 3 -11.63 -13.45 6.27
N THR A 4 -10.60 -14.24 6.04
CA THR A 4 -9.31 -13.79 5.54
C THR A 4 -9.57 -13.16 4.18
N ARG A 5 -9.74 -11.83 4.16
CA ARG A 5 -9.71 -11.06 2.93
C ARG A 5 -8.42 -11.47 2.20
N ARG A 6 -8.56 -11.89 0.94
CA ARG A 6 -7.42 -12.29 0.11
C ARG A 6 -6.38 -11.17 0.21
N PRO A 7 -5.17 -11.45 0.68
CA PRO A 7 -4.17 -10.41 0.84
C PRO A 7 -3.93 -9.76 -0.52
N TYR A 8 -3.86 -8.43 -0.55
CA TYR A 8 -3.51 -7.72 -1.78
C TYR A 8 -2.22 -8.32 -2.36
N PRO A 9 -2.17 -8.60 -3.67
CA PRO A 9 -0.98 -9.17 -4.27
C PRO A 9 0.22 -8.27 -4.01
N ALA A 10 1.38 -8.87 -3.74
CA ALA A 10 2.59 -8.12 -3.40
C ALA A 10 2.97 -7.10 -4.49
N GLN A 11 2.69 -7.43 -5.75
CA GLN A 11 2.88 -6.55 -6.91
C GLN A 11 2.05 -5.26 -6.80
N PHE A 12 0.79 -5.37 -6.39
CA PHE A 12 -0.09 -4.22 -6.20
C PHE A 12 0.38 -3.34 -5.04
N LYS A 13 0.79 -3.96 -3.92
CA LYS A 13 1.36 -3.21 -2.79
C LYS A 13 2.63 -2.45 -3.20
N ARG A 14 3.53 -3.07 -4.00
CA ARG A 14 4.72 -2.41 -4.54
C ARG A 14 4.36 -1.22 -5.40
N GLN A 15 3.44 -1.38 -6.34
CA GLN A 15 3.00 -0.28 -7.19
C GLN A 15 2.49 0.91 -6.36
N MET A 16 1.68 0.65 -5.31
CA MET A 16 1.23 1.72 -4.41
C MET A 16 2.38 2.41 -3.69
N VAL A 17 3.35 1.64 -3.19
CA VAL A 17 4.54 2.20 -2.50
C VAL A 17 5.43 3.00 -3.47
N GLU A 18 5.61 2.53 -4.70
CA GLU A 18 6.37 3.23 -5.75
C GLU A 18 5.71 4.55 -6.14
N LEU A 19 4.37 4.56 -6.27
CA LEU A 19 3.61 5.80 -6.53
C LEU A 19 3.78 6.81 -5.37
N VAL A 20 3.73 6.34 -4.11
CA VAL A 20 3.98 7.22 -2.96
C VAL A 20 5.41 7.75 -2.95
N ARG A 21 6.39 6.91 -3.27
CA ARG A 21 7.80 7.32 -3.40
C ARG A 21 8.03 8.28 -4.56
N ALA A 22 7.24 8.20 -5.63
CA ALA A 22 7.24 9.13 -6.76
C ALA A 22 6.58 10.48 -6.41
N GLY A 23 6.07 10.66 -5.19
CA GLY A 23 5.49 11.91 -4.70
C GLY A 23 3.96 11.96 -4.68
N ARG A 24 3.26 10.85 -4.99
CA ARG A 24 1.80 10.78 -4.81
C ARG A 24 1.45 10.64 -3.33
N THR A 25 0.34 11.22 -2.91
CA THR A 25 -0.10 11.04 -1.52
C THR A 25 -0.90 9.74 -1.35
N PRO A 26 -0.76 9.03 -0.21
CA PRO A 26 -1.60 7.88 0.12
C PRO A 26 -3.10 8.21 0.10
N GLU A 27 -3.47 9.46 0.37
CA GLU A 27 -4.85 9.93 0.37
C GLU A 27 -5.45 10.05 -1.03
N GLU A 28 -4.68 10.54 -2.01
CA GLU A 28 -5.07 10.52 -3.43
C GLU A 28 -5.18 9.07 -3.94
N LEU A 29 -4.18 8.24 -3.63
CA LEU A 29 -4.22 6.83 -4.00
C LEU A 29 -5.41 6.11 -3.36
N SER A 30 -5.81 6.46 -2.13
CA SER A 30 -6.99 5.87 -1.50
C SER A 30 -8.33 6.34 -2.07
N ARG A 31 -8.33 7.46 -2.81
CA ARG A 31 -9.50 7.95 -3.54
C ARG A 31 -9.59 7.33 -4.93
N GLU A 32 -8.45 7.08 -5.56
CA GLU A 32 -8.37 6.48 -6.90
C GLU A 32 -8.40 4.94 -6.87
N PHE A 33 -7.93 4.33 -5.79
CA PHE A 33 -7.85 2.89 -5.63
C PHE A 33 -8.67 2.39 -4.42
N GLU A 34 -9.05 1.12 -4.43
CA GLU A 34 -9.76 0.47 -3.32
C GLU A 34 -9.07 0.48 -1.92
N PRO A 35 -7.73 0.42 -1.77
CA PRO A 35 -7.11 0.41 -0.45
C PRO A 35 -7.15 1.79 0.23
N THR A 36 -7.36 1.78 1.53
CA THR A 36 -7.33 3.00 2.34
C THR A 36 -5.91 3.56 2.50
N ALA A 37 -5.79 4.87 2.71
CA ALA A 37 -4.50 5.55 2.93
C ALA A 37 -3.69 4.90 4.06
N GLN A 38 -4.35 4.45 5.12
CA GLN A 38 -3.73 3.72 6.23
C GLN A 38 -3.07 2.40 5.78
N SER A 39 -3.72 1.65 4.87
CA SER A 39 -3.17 0.40 4.33
C SER A 39 -1.90 0.68 3.53
N ILE A 40 -1.92 1.74 2.72
CA ILE A 40 -0.79 2.20 1.92
C ILE A 40 0.37 2.64 2.83
N HIS A 41 0.10 3.44 3.87
CA HIS A 41 1.11 3.84 4.88
C HIS A 41 1.79 2.63 5.53
N THR A 42 1.01 1.62 5.89
CA THR A 42 1.54 0.37 6.47
C THR A 42 2.47 -0.34 5.48
N TRP A 43 2.11 -0.40 4.20
CA TRP A 43 2.95 -1.01 3.18
C TRP A 43 4.22 -0.21 2.91
N VAL A 44 4.15 1.12 2.84
CA VAL A 44 5.33 1.98 2.69
C VAL A 44 6.31 1.75 3.84
N GLY A 45 5.81 1.71 5.08
CA GLY A 45 6.62 1.44 6.26
C GLY A 45 7.17 0.00 6.33
N GLN A 46 6.45 -0.99 5.82
CA GLN A 46 6.95 -2.36 5.73
C GLN A 46 8.01 -2.50 4.63
N TYR A 47 7.79 -1.91 3.46
CA TYR A 47 8.77 -1.92 2.38
C TYR A 47 10.03 -1.15 2.75
N ALA A 48 9.93 -0.02 3.45
CA ALA A 48 11.11 0.70 3.93
C ALA A 48 12.01 -0.13 4.87
N ARG A 49 11.43 -1.11 5.58
CA ARG A 49 12.17 -2.03 6.47
C ARG A 49 12.77 -3.25 5.74
N ASP A 50 12.27 -3.58 4.57
CA ASP A 50 12.75 -4.73 3.76
C ASP A 50 13.99 -4.38 2.92
N ILE A 51 14.21 -3.08 2.65
CA ILE A 51 15.35 -2.54 1.87
C ILE A 51 16.53 -2.07 2.74
N GLY A 52 16.52 -2.37 4.05
CA GLY A 52 17.61 -2.08 4.99
C GLY A 52 18.13 -3.36 5.63
#